data_AF-A0A395IBQ9-F1
#
_entry.id   AF-A0A395IBQ9-F1
#
_cell.length_a   1.000
_cell.length_b   1.000
_cell.length_c   1.000
_cell.angle_alpha   90.00
_cell.angle_beta   90.00
_cell.angle_gamma   90.00
#
_symmetry.space_group_name_H-M   'P 1'
#
loop_
_entity.id
_entity.type
_entity.pdbx_description
1 polymer ?
#
loop_
_entity_poly.entity_id
_entity_poly.type
_entity_poly.pdbx_seq_one_letter_code
_entity_poly.pdbx_strand_id
1 'polypeptide(L)'
;PGERNIQKLYDHFVIPGPHGLHICLDHEPLGISANELLEWTLGKAVILKDLKNCIRQLLVVLDFLHSVGGEIHTDLQLKYLLLPTPKPEALADFEEAEIKTPSARKVVTDRTIYMSSRFPPGDGLPLPSDFGEPRLSNKRLDEDIMPNLYRAPGVILRAGWEYDVDIWNVAMVVSVLQPLGHPPVWRYYTARPPTYIPCPAYPPAPDCD
;
A
#
# COMPACT_ATOMS: atom_id res chain seq x y z
N PRO A 1 -7.39 9.35 18.52
CA PRO A 1 -8.48 9.21 17.52
C PRO A 1 -8.13 8.35 16.30
N GLY A 2 -6.88 8.40 15.81
CA GLY A 2 -6.41 7.61 14.66
C GLY A 2 -6.25 6.11 14.91
N GLU A 3 -5.93 5.69 16.14
CA GLU A 3 -5.75 4.28 16.53
C GLU A 3 -6.88 3.34 16.12
N ARG A 4 -8.14 3.79 16.19
CA ARG A 4 -9.30 2.96 15.81
C ARG A 4 -9.46 2.77 14.29
N ASN A 5 -8.66 3.48 13.49
CA ASN A 5 -8.77 3.54 12.03
C ASN A 5 -7.56 2.91 11.33
N ILE A 6 -6.82 2.04 12.02
CA ILE A 6 -5.78 1.17 11.44
C ILE A 6 -6.18 -0.29 11.62
N GLN A 7 -5.66 -1.18 10.77
CA GLN A 7 -5.83 -2.61 10.98
C GLN A 7 -5.20 -3.02 12.32
N LYS A 8 -5.97 -3.69 13.16
CA LYS A 8 -5.47 -4.13 14.47
C LYS A 8 -4.70 -5.44 14.35
N LEU A 9 -3.62 -5.54 15.10
CA LEU A 9 -2.97 -6.80 15.45
C LEU A 9 -3.56 -7.28 16.78
N TYR A 10 -4.21 -8.44 16.78
CA TYR A 10 -4.82 -9.03 17.97
C TYR A 10 -3.82 -9.88 18.75
N ASP A 11 -3.02 -10.68 18.06
CA ASP A 11 -2.04 -11.58 18.68
C ASP A 11 -0.89 -11.92 17.72
N HIS A 12 0.15 -12.54 18.25
CA HIS A 12 1.20 -13.18 17.48
C HIS A 12 1.61 -14.50 18.12
N PHE A 13 1.91 -15.50 17.31
CA PHE A 13 2.32 -16.82 17.77
C PHE A 13 3.31 -17.47 16.82
N VAL A 14 3.88 -18.59 17.22
CA VAL A 14 4.92 -19.28 16.44
C VAL A 14 4.47 -20.71 16.14
N ILE A 15 4.52 -21.10 14.86
CA ILE A 15 4.18 -22.45 14.39
C ILE A 15 5.44 -23.14 13.86
N PRO A 16 5.72 -24.39 14.26
CA PRO A 16 6.76 -25.19 13.62
C PRO A 16 6.33 -25.67 12.22
N GLY A 17 7.17 -25.47 11.23
CA GLY A 17 7.00 -25.94 9.86
C GLY A 17 8.20 -26.76 9.36
N PRO A 18 8.13 -27.31 8.14
CA PRO A 18 9.18 -28.16 7.55
C PRO A 18 10.55 -27.48 7.44
N HIS A 19 10.58 -26.15 7.45
CA HIS A 19 11.79 -25.34 7.27
C HIS A 19 12.17 -24.51 8.51
N GLY A 20 11.54 -24.75 9.66
CA GLY A 20 11.82 -24.05 10.91
C GLY A 20 10.58 -23.44 11.55
N LEU A 21 10.80 -22.48 12.43
CA LEU A 21 9.72 -21.77 13.14
C LEU A 21 9.21 -20.60 12.29
N HIS A 22 7.89 -20.48 12.16
CA HIS A 22 7.22 -19.40 11.44
C HIS A 22 6.47 -18.52 12.43
N ILE A 23 6.73 -17.21 12.42
CA ILE A 23 5.95 -16.23 13.16
C ILE A 23 4.64 -15.98 12.40
N CYS A 24 3.52 -16.07 13.11
CA CYS A 24 2.18 -15.82 12.61
C CYS A 24 1.59 -14.62 13.33
N LEU A 25 0.98 -13.72 12.57
CA LEU A 25 0.38 -12.48 13.06
C LEU A 25 -1.14 -12.56 12.87
N ASP A 26 -1.90 -12.47 13.96
CA ASP A 26 -3.35 -12.47 13.95
C ASP A 26 -3.88 -11.04 13.85
N HIS A 27 -4.52 -10.72 12.72
CA HIS A 27 -4.99 -9.37 12.42
C HIS A 27 -6.51 -9.32 12.34
N GLU A 28 -7.06 -8.13 12.60
CA GLU A 28 -8.43 -7.80 12.25
C GLU A 28 -8.71 -8.16 10.78
N PRO A 29 -9.72 -8.99 10.50
CA PRO A 29 -10.07 -9.33 9.14
C PRO A 29 -10.56 -8.07 8.43
N LEU A 30 -10.02 -7.84 7.24
CA LEU A 30 -10.41 -6.78 6.32
C LEU A 30 -10.69 -7.40 4.94
N GLY A 31 -11.35 -6.62 4.08
CA GLY A 31 -11.69 -7.01 2.73
C GLY A 31 -10.57 -6.73 1.72
N ILE A 32 -10.98 -6.55 0.47
CA ILE A 32 -10.07 -6.20 -0.63
C ILE A 32 -9.39 -4.84 -0.42
N SER A 33 -8.26 -4.66 -1.10
CA SER A 33 -7.57 -3.38 -1.17
C SER A 33 -8.31 -2.33 -2.02
N ALA A 34 -8.03 -1.05 -1.75
CA ALA A 34 -8.51 0.05 -2.59
C ALA A 34 -7.97 -0.04 -4.03
N ASN A 35 -6.79 -0.67 -4.21
CA ASN A 35 -6.25 -0.96 -5.54
C ASN A 35 -7.16 -1.94 -6.32
N GLU A 36 -7.54 -3.05 -5.71
CA GLU A 36 -8.44 -4.04 -6.33
C GLU A 36 -9.80 -3.43 -6.66
N LEU A 37 -10.37 -2.62 -5.75
CA LEU A 37 -11.62 -1.91 -6.00
C LEU A 37 -11.51 -0.98 -7.22
N LEU A 38 -10.38 -0.28 -7.37
CA LEU A 38 -10.15 0.62 -8.50
C LEU A 38 -10.02 -0.14 -9.83
N GLU A 39 -9.32 -1.27 -9.83
CA GLU A 39 -9.21 -2.15 -11.00
C GLU A 39 -10.58 -2.65 -11.46
N TRP A 40 -11.46 -3.02 -10.52
CA TRP A 40 -12.80 -3.52 -10.83
C TRP A 40 -13.77 -2.44 -11.33
N THR A 41 -13.56 -1.19 -10.90
CA THR A 41 -14.33 -0.03 -11.37
C THR A 41 -13.79 0.56 -12.67
N LEU A 42 -12.80 -0.08 -13.30
CA LEU A 42 -12.12 0.37 -14.53
C LEU A 42 -11.46 1.75 -14.36
N GLY A 43 -10.92 2.04 -13.18
CA GLY A 43 -10.26 3.31 -12.89
C GLY A 43 -11.22 4.50 -12.84
N LYS A 44 -12.53 4.27 -12.62
CA LYS A 44 -13.48 5.36 -12.42
C LYS A 44 -13.10 6.16 -11.18
N ALA A 45 -13.16 7.48 -11.30
CA ALA A 45 -12.86 8.38 -10.20
C ALA A 45 -13.79 8.13 -9.01
N VAL A 46 -13.23 8.16 -7.81
CA VAL A 46 -14.00 8.12 -6.57
C VAL A 46 -14.79 9.42 -6.42
N ILE A 47 -16.02 9.34 -5.90
CA ILE A 47 -16.84 10.51 -5.65
C ILE A 47 -16.13 11.42 -4.63
N LEU A 48 -16.08 12.73 -4.93
CA LEU A 48 -15.40 13.74 -4.11
C LEU A 48 -15.74 13.68 -2.62
N LYS A 49 -17.00 13.33 -2.28
CA LYS A 49 -17.45 13.19 -0.90
C LYS A 49 -16.70 12.07 -0.17
N ASP A 50 -16.57 10.91 -0.81
CA ASP A 50 -15.92 9.74 -0.22
C ASP A 50 -14.40 9.94 -0.16
N LEU A 51 -13.84 10.59 -1.18
CA LEU A 51 -12.43 10.98 -1.18
C LEU A 51 -12.08 11.92 -0.03
N LYS A 52 -12.89 12.95 0.23
CA LYS A 52 -12.68 13.88 1.37
C LYS A 52 -12.69 13.14 2.70
N ASN A 53 -13.61 12.18 2.85
CA ASN A 53 -13.70 11.36 4.05
C ASN A 53 -12.47 10.45 4.21
N CYS A 54 -12.03 9.82 3.12
CA CYS A 54 -10.81 9.01 3.08
C CYS A 54 -9.57 9.83 3.48
N ILE A 55 -9.37 11.01 2.86
CA ILE A 55 -8.24 11.91 3.19
C ILE A 55 -8.26 12.28 4.67
N ARG A 56 -9.42 12.70 5.19
CA ARG A 56 -9.55 13.07 6.61
C ARG A 56 -9.21 11.89 7.52
N GLN A 57 -9.63 10.67 7.17
CA GLN A 57 -9.29 9.46 7.93
C GLN A 57 -7.79 9.20 7.92
N LEU A 58 -7.15 9.21 6.74
CA LEU A 58 -5.72 8.99 6.60
C LEU A 58 -4.91 10.02 7.40
N LEU A 59 -5.25 11.31 7.32
CA LEU A 59 -4.56 12.35 8.09
C LEU A 59 -4.71 12.17 9.60
N VAL A 60 -5.88 11.72 10.08
CA VAL A 60 -6.10 11.44 11.50
C VAL A 60 -5.33 10.19 11.96
N VAL A 61 -5.15 9.20 11.08
CA VAL A 61 -4.29 8.03 11.34
C VAL A 61 -2.83 8.45 11.41
N LEU A 62 -2.35 9.20 10.42
CA LEU A 62 -0.96 9.66 10.38
C LEU A 62 -0.62 10.53 11.59
N ASP A 63 -1.49 11.45 12.00
CA ASP A 63 -1.31 12.22 13.24
C ASP A 63 -1.15 11.31 14.47
N PHE A 64 -1.92 10.22 14.56
CA PHE A 64 -1.75 9.26 15.64
C PHE A 64 -0.40 8.52 15.56
N LEU A 65 -0.01 8.01 14.39
CA LEU A 65 1.26 7.31 14.20
C LEU A 65 2.45 8.22 14.51
N HIS A 66 2.43 9.47 14.02
CA HIS A 66 3.52 10.42 14.17
C HIS A 66 3.60 10.98 15.60
N SER A 67 2.47 11.45 16.14
CA SER A 67 2.44 12.19 17.41
C SER A 67 2.41 11.29 18.64
N VAL A 68 1.82 10.09 18.53
CA VAL A 68 1.68 9.15 19.66
C VAL A 68 2.57 7.92 19.48
N GLY A 69 2.56 7.32 18.29
CA GLY A 69 3.38 6.13 17.98
C GLY A 69 4.86 6.44 17.83
N GLY A 70 5.21 7.65 17.40
CA GLY A 70 6.60 7.98 17.01
C GLY A 70 7.06 7.19 15.79
N GLU A 71 6.14 6.74 14.94
CA GLU A 71 6.39 5.87 13.80
C GLU A 71 5.99 6.56 12.50
N ILE A 72 6.83 6.45 11.49
CA ILE A 72 6.61 6.87 10.10
C ILE A 72 6.30 5.61 9.31
N HIS A 73 5.19 5.57 8.57
CA HIS A 73 4.77 4.38 7.84
C HIS A 73 5.69 4.05 6.66
N THR A 74 6.13 5.05 5.91
CA THR A 74 7.07 4.98 4.76
C THR A 74 6.62 4.19 3.53
N ASP A 75 5.46 3.54 3.57
CA ASP A 75 4.96 2.73 2.45
C ASP A 75 3.45 2.81 2.25
N LEU A 76 2.82 3.94 2.56
CA LEU A 76 1.37 4.08 2.42
C LEU A 76 0.95 4.11 0.93
N GLN A 77 0.24 3.06 0.50
CA GLN A 77 -0.19 2.83 -0.89
C GLN A 77 -1.60 2.25 -0.98
N LEU A 78 -2.22 2.31 -2.16
CA LEU A 78 -3.57 1.77 -2.40
C LEU A 78 -3.72 0.27 -2.06
N LYS A 79 -2.65 -0.53 -2.23
CA LYS A 79 -2.65 -1.96 -1.90
C LYS A 79 -2.71 -2.24 -0.39
N TYR A 80 -2.28 -1.29 0.44
CA TYR A 80 -2.30 -1.40 1.90
C TYR A 80 -3.44 -0.59 2.53
N LEU A 81 -4.33 -0.06 1.70
CA LEU A 81 -5.59 0.57 2.12
C LEU A 81 -6.70 -0.47 1.94
N LEU A 82 -6.96 -1.27 2.98
CA LEU A 82 -7.92 -2.37 2.93
C LEU A 82 -9.32 -1.89 3.30
N LEU A 83 -10.33 -2.29 2.54
CA LEU A 83 -11.72 -2.01 2.90
C LEU A 83 -12.12 -2.80 4.15
N PRO A 84 -13.12 -2.33 4.92
CA PRO A 84 -13.70 -3.13 5.99
C PRO A 84 -14.14 -4.52 5.52
N THR A 85 -14.28 -5.45 6.45
CA THR A 85 -14.85 -6.77 6.14
C THR A 85 -16.27 -6.61 5.58
N PRO A 86 -16.65 -7.36 4.53
CA PRO A 86 -17.99 -7.32 3.99
C PRO A 86 -19.03 -7.72 5.02
N LYS A 87 -20.26 -7.24 4.82
CA LYS A 87 -21.38 -7.64 5.67
C LYS A 87 -21.57 -9.17 5.61
N PRO A 88 -21.99 -9.81 6.71
CA PRO A 88 -22.22 -11.27 6.74
C PRO A 88 -23.14 -11.76 5.61
N GLU A 89 -24.15 -10.96 5.24
CA GLU A 89 -25.07 -11.31 4.15
C GLU A 89 -24.35 -11.37 2.80
N ALA A 90 -23.43 -10.43 2.53
CA ALA A 90 -22.65 -10.42 1.30
C ALA A 90 -21.67 -11.60 1.23
N LEU A 91 -21.12 -12.03 2.37
CA LEU A 91 -20.28 -13.23 2.44
C LEU A 91 -21.09 -14.51 2.22
N ALA A 92 -22.28 -14.61 2.82
CA ALA A 92 -23.19 -15.74 2.63
C ALA A 92 -23.65 -15.86 1.17
N ASP A 93 -24.01 -14.74 0.54
CA ASP A 93 -24.38 -14.71 -0.87
C ASP A 93 -23.22 -15.12 -1.79
N PHE A 94 -22.00 -14.68 -1.46
CA PHE A 94 -20.78 -15.06 -2.18
C PHE A 94 -20.47 -16.56 -2.06
N GLU A 95 -20.57 -17.12 -0.85
CA GLU A 95 -20.40 -18.56 -0.60
C GLU A 95 -21.45 -19.39 -1.36
N GLU A 96 -22.72 -19.02 -1.26
CA GLU A 96 -23.82 -19.72 -1.94
C GLU A 96 -23.67 -19.66 -3.47
N ALA A 97 -23.17 -18.55 -4.02
CA ALA A 97 -22.88 -18.41 -5.43
C ALA A 97 -21.76 -19.36 -5.90
N GLU A 98 -20.68 -19.49 -5.13
CA GLU A 98 -19.57 -20.42 -5.41
C GLU A 98 -20.02 -21.89 -5.30
N ILE A 99 -20.96 -22.21 -4.40
CA ILE A 99 -21.56 -23.55 -4.31
C ILE A 99 -22.40 -23.85 -5.57
N LYS A 100 -23.28 -22.92 -5.97
CA LYS A 100 -24.18 -23.10 -7.12
C LYS A 100 -23.44 -23.13 -8.45
N THR A 101 -22.47 -22.23 -8.63
CA THR A 101 -21.71 -22.06 -9.86
C THR A 101 -20.23 -21.95 -9.53
N PRO A 102 -19.53 -23.09 -9.40
CA PRO A 102 -18.16 -23.07 -8.93
C PRO A 102 -17.20 -22.36 -9.89
N SER A 103 -16.24 -21.66 -9.32
CA SER A 103 -15.16 -21.01 -10.06
C SER A 103 -14.39 -22.02 -10.91
N ALA A 104 -13.93 -21.57 -12.09
CA ALA A 104 -13.08 -22.36 -12.95
C ALA A 104 -11.86 -22.85 -12.17
N ARG A 105 -11.55 -24.14 -12.23
CA ARG A 105 -10.50 -24.75 -11.40
C ARG A 105 -9.76 -25.85 -12.13
N LYS A 106 -8.48 -25.98 -11.80
CA LYS A 106 -7.59 -27.04 -12.27
C LYS A 106 -7.26 -27.96 -11.10
N VAL A 107 -7.65 -29.22 -11.22
CA VAL A 107 -7.30 -30.25 -10.24
C VAL A 107 -5.95 -30.85 -10.64
N VAL A 108 -4.97 -30.80 -9.73
CA VAL A 108 -3.68 -31.50 -9.85
C VAL A 108 -3.56 -32.51 -8.70
N THR A 109 -2.52 -33.34 -8.69
CA THR A 109 -2.42 -34.49 -7.78
C THR A 109 -2.41 -34.09 -6.29
N ASP A 110 -1.80 -32.95 -5.94
CA ASP A 110 -1.61 -32.47 -4.57
C ASP A 110 -2.58 -31.36 -4.13
N ARG A 111 -3.22 -30.67 -5.08
CA ARG A 111 -4.06 -29.50 -4.79
C ARG A 111 -5.06 -29.18 -5.91
N THR A 112 -6.03 -28.33 -5.58
CA THR A 112 -6.90 -27.68 -6.56
C THR A 112 -6.51 -26.22 -6.69
N ILE A 113 -6.29 -25.76 -7.92
CA ILE A 113 -6.00 -24.36 -8.24
C ILE A 113 -7.30 -23.72 -8.72
N TYR A 114 -7.79 -22.73 -7.98
CA TYR A 114 -9.02 -22.01 -8.31
C TYR A 114 -8.66 -20.72 -9.04
N MET A 115 -9.48 -20.35 -10.02
CA MET A 115 -9.44 -19.01 -10.60
C MET A 115 -9.93 -18.02 -9.55
N SER A 116 -9.18 -16.93 -9.35
CA SER A 116 -9.56 -15.88 -8.40
C SER A 116 -10.90 -15.25 -8.79
N SER A 117 -11.77 -15.10 -7.80
CA SER A 117 -13.09 -14.47 -7.95
C SER A 117 -13.12 -13.12 -7.26
N ARG A 118 -14.04 -12.25 -7.69
CA ARG A 118 -14.20 -10.91 -7.10
C ARG A 118 -14.84 -11.04 -5.72
N PHE A 119 -14.02 -10.98 -4.68
CA PHE A 119 -14.47 -10.96 -3.30
C PHE A 119 -15.37 -9.73 -3.06
N PRO A 120 -16.51 -9.85 -2.35
CA PRO A 120 -17.38 -8.70 -2.13
C PRO A 120 -16.62 -7.56 -1.43
N PRO A 121 -16.75 -6.30 -1.86
CA PRO A 121 -16.17 -5.18 -1.12
C PRO A 121 -16.97 -4.93 0.15
N GLY A 122 -16.28 -4.56 1.24
CA GLY A 122 -16.97 -4.10 2.44
C GLY A 122 -17.41 -2.65 2.34
N ASP A 123 -18.40 -2.31 3.16
CA ASP A 123 -18.92 -0.96 3.28
C ASP A 123 -18.03 -0.13 4.20
N GLY A 124 -17.55 1.02 3.71
CA GLY A 124 -16.83 2.00 4.53
C GLY A 124 -15.58 2.56 3.87
N LEU A 125 -14.79 3.27 4.67
CA LEU A 125 -13.53 3.87 4.23
C LEU A 125 -12.39 2.87 4.41
N PRO A 126 -11.43 2.82 3.48
CA PRO A 126 -10.32 1.90 3.59
C PRO A 126 -9.38 2.28 4.75
N LEU A 127 -8.88 1.28 5.45
CA LEU A 127 -8.05 1.39 6.64
C LEU A 127 -6.58 1.09 6.25
N PRO A 128 -5.62 1.90 6.72
CA PRO A 128 -4.21 1.56 6.61
C PRO A 128 -3.90 0.23 7.29
N SER A 129 -3.11 -0.57 6.59
CA SER A 129 -2.59 -1.87 6.99
C SER A 129 -1.10 -1.93 6.64
N ASP A 130 -0.47 -3.06 6.93
CA ASP A 130 0.94 -3.33 6.63
C ASP A 130 1.92 -2.31 7.26
N PHE A 131 2.23 -2.57 8.53
CA PHE A 131 3.28 -1.90 9.29
C PHE A 131 4.58 -2.72 9.28
N GLY A 132 4.92 -3.35 8.14
CA GLY A 132 6.16 -4.11 7.98
C GLY A 132 7.42 -3.25 7.80
N GLU A 133 7.27 -1.99 7.37
CA GLU A 133 8.37 -1.07 7.07
C GLU A 133 8.41 0.24 7.91
N PRO A 134 7.85 0.35 9.13
CA PRO A 134 7.83 1.61 9.85
C PRO A 134 9.25 2.02 10.27
N ARG A 135 9.48 3.33 10.32
CA ARG A 135 10.71 3.91 10.86
C ARG A 135 10.39 4.80 12.04
N LEU A 136 11.26 4.78 13.05
CA LEU A 136 11.08 5.64 14.23
C LEU A 136 11.44 7.08 13.90
N SER A 137 10.61 8.02 14.33
CA SER A 137 10.73 9.46 14.04
C SER A 137 11.78 10.20 14.88
N ASN A 138 12.69 9.48 15.54
CA ASN A 138 13.61 10.07 16.51
C ASN A 138 14.72 10.94 15.90
N LYS A 139 14.88 10.91 14.57
CA LYS A 139 15.84 11.72 13.82
C LYS A 139 15.43 11.82 12.36
N ARG A 140 16.05 12.76 11.65
CA ARG A 140 16.02 12.79 10.19
C ARG A 140 16.71 11.57 9.61
N LEU A 141 16.06 10.93 8.64
CA LEU A 141 16.51 9.68 8.02
C LEU A 141 16.88 9.91 6.55
N ASP A 142 17.73 9.05 5.99
CA ASP A 142 18.23 9.11 4.61
C ASP A 142 18.17 7.76 3.88
N GLU A 143 17.42 6.81 4.45
CA GLU A 143 17.22 5.47 3.90
C GLU A 143 16.40 5.49 2.61
N ASP A 144 16.60 4.48 1.76
CA ASP A 144 15.81 4.29 0.54
C ASP A 144 14.50 3.57 0.88
N ILE A 145 13.44 4.37 0.99
CA ILE A 145 12.07 3.93 1.30
C ILE A 145 11.14 4.21 0.13
N MET A 146 9.92 3.68 0.21
CA MET A 146 8.82 3.87 -0.75
C MET A 146 9.12 3.30 -2.15
N PRO A 147 8.15 2.65 -2.81
CA PRO A 147 8.33 2.28 -4.21
C PRO A 147 8.32 3.51 -5.11
N ASN A 148 8.94 3.36 -6.29
CA ASN A 148 9.16 4.43 -7.27
C ASN A 148 7.93 5.31 -7.55
N LEU A 149 6.74 4.69 -7.63
CA LEU A 149 5.49 5.39 -7.93
C LEU A 149 5.09 6.39 -6.85
N TYR A 150 5.35 6.07 -5.59
CA TYR A 150 4.90 6.82 -4.42
C TYR A 150 6.01 7.63 -3.77
N ARG A 151 7.26 7.45 -4.20
CA ARG A 151 8.46 7.99 -3.57
C ARG A 151 8.45 9.51 -3.50
N ALA A 152 8.71 10.04 -2.30
CA ALA A 152 8.77 11.46 -2.05
C ALA A 152 10.03 12.11 -2.67
N PRO A 153 9.97 13.37 -3.12
CA PRO A 153 11.12 14.06 -3.69
C PRO A 153 12.31 14.15 -2.75
N GLY A 154 12.08 14.34 -1.44
CA GLY A 154 13.16 14.36 -0.44
C GLY A 154 13.95 13.04 -0.38
N VAL A 155 13.26 11.90 -0.58
CA VAL A 155 13.87 10.57 -0.68
C VAL A 155 14.66 10.45 -2.00
N ILE A 156 14.06 10.83 -3.13
CA ILE A 156 14.70 10.79 -4.45
C ILE A 156 16.00 11.63 -4.47
N LEU A 157 15.96 12.82 -3.89
CA LEU A 157 17.07 13.76 -3.85
C LEU A 157 18.08 13.48 -2.74
N ARG A 158 17.85 12.45 -1.91
CA ARG A 158 18.64 12.15 -0.71
C ARG A 158 18.82 13.38 0.19
N ALA A 159 17.80 14.24 0.25
CA ALA A 159 17.83 15.46 1.04
C ALA A 159 17.63 15.18 2.53
N GLY A 160 17.29 13.94 2.90
CA GLY A 160 16.86 13.53 4.23
C GLY A 160 15.38 13.85 4.46
N TRP A 161 14.70 13.00 5.21
CA TRP A 161 13.24 12.99 5.33
C TRP A 161 12.77 12.60 6.74
N GLU A 162 11.51 12.91 7.05
CA GLU A 162 10.84 12.63 8.33
C GLU A 162 9.39 12.17 8.06
N TYR A 163 8.43 12.54 8.91
CA TYR A 163 7.01 12.18 8.75
C TYR A 163 6.35 12.75 7.48
N ASP A 164 7.01 13.71 6.82
CA ASP A 164 6.53 14.38 5.62
C ASP A 164 6.37 13.43 4.42
N VAL A 165 7.09 12.30 4.41
CA VAL A 165 6.96 11.27 3.38
C VAL A 165 5.58 10.60 3.38
N ASP A 166 4.97 10.41 4.56
CA ASP A 166 3.64 9.82 4.66
C ASP A 166 2.57 10.81 4.18
N ILE A 167 2.77 12.11 4.39
CA ILE A 167 1.90 13.17 3.86
C ILE A 167 1.99 13.19 2.32
N TRP A 168 3.19 13.00 1.77
CA TRP A 168 3.37 12.81 0.33
C TRP A 168 2.65 11.56 -0.17
N ASN A 169 2.75 10.43 0.53
CA ASN A 169 2.01 9.22 0.17
C ASN A 169 0.49 9.46 0.08
N VAL A 170 -0.10 10.22 1.01
CA VAL A 170 -1.53 10.58 0.95
C VAL A 170 -1.85 11.36 -0.33
N ALA A 171 -1.03 12.34 -0.68
CA ALA A 171 -1.22 13.09 -1.94
C ALA A 171 -1.14 12.18 -3.17
N MET A 172 -0.23 11.21 -3.16
CA MET A 172 -0.10 10.22 -4.24
C MET A 172 -1.32 9.30 -4.33
N VAL A 173 -1.80 8.76 -3.20
CA VAL A 173 -3.05 7.98 -3.14
C VAL A 173 -4.22 8.77 -3.73
N VAL A 174 -4.39 10.02 -3.32
CA VAL A 174 -5.45 10.91 -3.81
C VAL A 174 -5.35 11.14 -5.31
N SER A 175 -4.14 11.36 -5.82
CA SER A 175 -3.92 11.60 -7.25
C SER A 175 -4.32 10.41 -8.13
N VAL A 176 -4.24 9.18 -7.59
CA VAL A 176 -4.67 7.96 -8.29
C VAL A 176 -6.18 7.77 -8.18
N LEU A 177 -6.77 8.02 -7.00
CA LEU A 177 -8.22 7.89 -6.78
C LEU A 177 -9.06 8.93 -7.54
N GLN A 178 -8.48 10.11 -7.81
CA GLN A 178 -9.12 11.14 -8.60
C GLN A 178 -8.17 11.68 -9.68
N PRO A 179 -8.13 11.02 -10.85
CA PRO A 179 -7.33 11.49 -11.98
C PRO A 179 -7.84 12.86 -12.43
N LEU A 180 -7.08 13.94 -12.17
CA LEU A 180 -7.46 15.32 -12.51
C LEU A 180 -7.29 15.65 -14.00
N GLY A 181 -7.30 14.66 -14.89
CA GLY A 181 -7.04 14.83 -16.33
C GLY A 181 -5.59 15.15 -16.70
N HIS A 182 -4.71 15.29 -15.69
CA HIS A 182 -3.26 15.44 -15.87
C HIS A 182 -2.54 14.15 -15.48
N PRO A 183 -1.38 13.86 -16.11
CA PRO A 183 -0.57 12.72 -15.71
C PRO A 183 -0.20 12.86 -14.22
N PRO A 184 -0.30 11.77 -13.44
CA PRO A 184 0.01 11.79 -12.01
C PRO A 184 1.44 12.27 -11.74
N VAL A 185 1.64 12.97 -10.62
CA VAL A 185 2.85 13.76 -10.29
C VAL A 185 4.15 12.98 -10.49
N TRP A 186 4.15 11.68 -10.17
CA TRP A 186 5.31 10.80 -10.36
C TRP A 186 5.83 10.77 -11.80
N ARG A 187 4.96 10.94 -12.82
CA ARG A 187 5.39 10.97 -14.23
C ARG A 187 6.35 12.12 -14.51
N TYR A 188 6.32 13.20 -13.75
CA TYR A 188 7.24 14.32 -13.94
C TYR A 188 8.65 14.05 -13.37
N TYR A 189 8.77 13.14 -12.41
CA TYR A 189 10.02 12.86 -11.70
C TYR A 189 10.63 11.50 -12.03
N THR A 190 9.83 10.55 -12.53
CA THR A 190 10.33 9.24 -12.99
C THR A 190 10.33 9.08 -14.51
N ALA A 191 9.74 10.00 -15.27
CA ALA A 191 10.01 10.07 -16.69
C ALA A 191 11.48 10.45 -16.83
N ARG A 192 12.32 9.47 -17.19
CA ARG A 192 13.65 9.78 -17.69
C ARG A 192 13.48 10.86 -18.77
N PRO A 193 14.14 12.03 -18.68
CA PRO A 193 14.31 12.81 -19.89
C PRO A 193 14.99 11.90 -20.94
N PRO A 194 14.67 12.01 -22.23
CA PRO A 194 15.47 11.40 -23.27
C PRO A 194 16.78 12.19 -23.39
N THR A 195 17.64 12.09 -22.38
CA THR A 195 19.02 12.55 -22.44
C THR A 195 19.89 11.53 -21.74
N TYR A 196 20.44 10.64 -22.57
CA TYR A 196 21.76 10.10 -22.34
C TYR A 196 22.68 11.30 -22.06
N ILE A 197 22.98 11.59 -20.80
CA ILE A 197 24.13 12.42 -20.46
C ILE A 197 25.29 11.42 -20.44
N PRO A 198 26.18 11.41 -21.45
CA PRO A 198 27.35 10.55 -21.37
C PRO A 198 28.13 10.97 -20.13
N CYS A 199 28.46 9.97 -19.30
CA CYS A 199 29.37 10.14 -18.17
C CYS A 199 30.64 10.83 -18.69
N PRO A 200 31.13 11.94 -18.07
CA PRO A 200 32.41 12.50 -18.46
C PRO A 200 33.45 11.40 -18.31
N ALA A 201 34.15 11.08 -19.39
CA ALA A 201 35.22 10.09 -19.39
C ALA A 201 36.20 10.48 -18.28
N TYR A 202 36.41 9.57 -17.33
CA TYR A 202 37.52 9.70 -16.39
C TYR A 202 38.81 9.78 -17.20
N PRO A 203 39.71 10.75 -16.93
CA PRO A 203 41.04 10.71 -17.52
C PRO A 203 41.73 9.40 -17.07
N PRO A 204 42.51 8.75 -17.95
CA PRO A 204 43.26 7.55 -17.58
C PRO A 204 44.18 7.88 -16.40
N ALA A 205 44.24 6.95 -15.45
CA ALA A 205 45.15 7.04 -14.31
C ALA A 205 46.60 7.21 -14.81
N PRO A 206 47.42 8.05 -14.16
CA PRO A 206 48.83 8.15 -14.51
C PRO A 206 49.51 6.79 -14.28
N ASP A 207 50.29 6.38 -15.28
CA ASP A 207 51.11 5.18 -15.23
C ASP A 207 51.99 5.21 -13.97
N CYS A 208 51.93 4.13 -13.19
CA CYS A 208 52.85 3.92 -12.09
C CYS A 208 54.17 3.41 -12.66
N ASP A 209 55.21 4.25 -12.62
CA ASP A 209 56.61 3.83 -12.72
C ASP A 209 57.04 3.04 -11.47
#